data_AF-A0A317WP93-F1
#
_entry.id   AF-A0A317WP93-F1
#
_cell.length_a   1.000
_cell.length_b   1.000
_cell.length_c   1.000
_cell.angle_alpha   90.00
_cell.angle_beta   90.00
_cell.angle_gamma   90.00
#
_symmetry.space_group_name_H-M   'P 1'
#
loop_
_entity.id
_entity.type
_entity.pdbx_description
1 polymer ?
#
loop_
_entity_poly.entity_id
_entity_poly.type
_entity_poly.pdbx_seq_one_letter_code
_entity_poly.pdbx_strand_id
1 'polypeptide(L)'
;MYDCNLKSPSDQNLVPPVSRNLSPFSSQFSDLLHLGVYQVANTSCLVCLSIAIFKLTIFEHVLGTLSPSIHPSNHVDILVKCSGLMASRLGGVGNKTLDPARGQIVVVRNEEGKMLNVFGTDDGDDVCYMVTPASYGDTILGVSQNSTETLLSE
;
A
#
# COMPACT_ATOMS: atom_id res chain seq x y z
N MET A 1 -16.80 31.46 21.92
CA MET A 1 -18.23 31.26 21.61
C MET A 1 -18.28 30.75 20.17
N TYR A 2 -18.30 29.47 19.88
CA TYR A 2 -18.65 28.30 20.68
C TYR A 2 -17.72 28.06 21.85
N ASP A 3 -18.34 27.99 23.02
CA ASP A 3 -17.78 27.65 24.31
C ASP A 3 -18.52 26.37 24.71
N CYS A 4 -17.78 25.32 25.00
CA CYS A 4 -18.28 24.13 25.66
C CYS A 4 -17.29 23.72 26.75
N ASN A 5 -17.01 24.64 27.68
CA ASN A 5 -16.61 24.24 29.02
C ASN A 5 -17.75 23.43 29.67
N LEU A 6 -17.56 22.12 29.88
CA LEU A 6 -18.24 21.39 30.94
C LEU A 6 -17.30 20.34 31.59
N LYS A 7 -16.63 20.83 32.64
CA LYS A 7 -16.45 20.19 33.97
C LYS A 7 -15.40 19.09 34.15
N SER A 8 -14.36 19.42 34.92
CA SER A 8 -13.75 18.53 35.92
C SER A 8 -14.37 18.84 37.30
N PRO A 9 -14.17 18.06 38.40
CA PRO A 9 -13.46 16.78 38.57
C PRO A 9 -14.24 15.74 39.43
N SER A 10 -14.00 14.44 39.26
CA SER A 10 -13.84 13.42 40.34
C SER A 10 -13.88 12.00 39.77
N ASP A 11 -12.85 11.23 40.11
CA ASP A 11 -12.68 9.77 40.01
C ASP A 11 -13.03 9.11 38.67
N GLN A 12 -11.99 8.81 37.86
CA GLN A 12 -11.65 7.42 37.49
C GLN A 12 -10.14 7.31 37.20
N ASN A 13 -9.46 6.57 38.06
CA ASN A 13 -8.24 5.78 37.85
C ASN A 13 -7.24 6.25 36.77
N LEU A 14 -6.08 6.71 37.25
CA LEU A 14 -4.84 6.82 36.51
C LEU A 14 -4.49 5.50 35.80
N VAL A 15 -4.69 5.44 34.48
CA VAL A 15 -3.86 4.61 33.61
C VAL A 15 -2.64 5.48 33.24
N PRO A 16 -1.40 5.07 33.57
CA PRO A 16 -0.23 5.87 33.24
C PRO A 16 -0.12 6.03 31.71
N PRO A 17 0.38 7.17 31.21
CA PRO A 17 0.58 7.34 29.78
C PRO A 17 1.58 6.28 29.31
N VAL A 18 1.10 5.31 28.52
CA VAL A 18 2.00 4.41 27.79
C VAL A 18 2.78 5.30 26.83
N SER A 19 4.05 5.50 27.17
CA SER A 19 5.09 6.10 26.34
C SER A 19 5.18 5.32 25.02
N ARG A 20 4.30 5.64 24.07
CA ARG A 20 4.39 5.11 22.71
C ARG A 20 5.52 5.85 22.01
N ASN A 21 6.57 5.10 21.66
CA ASN A 21 7.63 5.55 20.78
C ASN A 21 7.04 5.93 19.42
N LEU A 22 6.56 7.17 19.31
CA LEU A 22 6.36 7.85 18.04
C LEU A 22 7.76 8.12 17.50
N SER A 23 8.36 7.17 16.79
CA SER A 23 9.60 7.47 16.09
C SER A 23 9.25 8.42 14.94
N PRO A 24 9.68 9.69 14.95
CA PRO A 24 9.61 10.50 13.75
C PRO A 24 10.52 9.83 12.73
N PHE A 25 9.92 9.28 11.67
CA PHE A 25 10.69 8.69 10.58
C PHE A 25 11.60 9.79 10.01
N SER A 26 12.91 9.52 9.99
CA SER A 26 13.93 10.50 9.61
C SER A 26 13.68 11.06 8.22
N SER A 27 13.89 12.36 8.09
CA SER A 27 13.63 13.27 6.97
C SER A 27 14.41 13.02 5.66
N GLN A 28 14.63 11.76 5.25
CA GLN A 28 15.32 11.43 4.00
C GLN A 28 14.48 10.62 2.99
N PHE A 29 13.24 10.26 3.33
CA PHE A 29 12.28 9.60 2.43
C PHE A 29 10.95 10.39 2.35
N SER A 30 11.00 11.72 2.33
CA SER A 30 9.83 12.58 2.54
C SER A 30 8.84 12.69 1.38
N ASP A 31 9.14 12.14 0.21
CA ASP A 31 8.29 12.33 -0.96
C ASP A 31 7.34 11.15 -1.12
N LEU A 32 6.26 11.19 -0.35
CA LEU A 32 5.13 10.29 -0.55
C LEU A 32 4.49 10.57 -1.91
N LEU A 33 4.78 9.71 -2.87
CA LEU A 33 4.26 9.84 -4.23
C LEU A 33 2.77 9.48 -4.26
N HIS A 34 1.97 10.35 -4.87
CA HIS A 34 0.60 10.00 -5.23
C HIS A 34 0.65 8.87 -6.27
N LEU A 35 0.30 7.64 -5.88
CA LEU A 35 0.51 6.44 -6.69
C LEU A 35 -0.06 6.57 -8.11
N GLY A 36 -1.26 7.16 -8.24
CA GLY A 36 -1.88 7.39 -9.55
C GLY A 36 -1.09 8.34 -10.44
N VAL A 37 -0.49 9.39 -9.87
CA VAL A 37 0.31 10.37 -10.63
C VAL A 37 1.65 9.75 -11.00
N TYR A 38 2.28 9.06 -10.05
CA TYR A 38 3.57 8.39 -10.26
C TYR A 38 3.49 7.31 -11.32
N GLN A 39 2.46 6.46 -11.29
CA GLN A 39 2.29 5.41 -12.29
C GLN A 39 2.11 6.00 -13.70
N VAL A 40 1.33 7.10 -13.83
CA VAL A 40 1.12 7.79 -15.11
C VAL A 40 2.39 8.51 -15.57
N ALA A 41 3.15 9.12 -14.67
CA ALA A 41 4.41 9.77 -15.00
C ALA A 41 5.44 8.74 -15.53
N ASN A 42 5.54 7.58 -14.88
CA ASN A 42 6.46 6.53 -15.31
C ASN A 42 6.08 5.94 -16.68
N THR A 43 4.80 5.62 -16.90
CA THR A 43 4.36 5.08 -18.19
C THR A 43 4.49 6.11 -19.31
N SER A 44 4.16 7.37 -19.05
CA SER A 44 4.31 8.44 -20.04
C SER A 44 5.79 8.67 -20.39
N CYS A 45 6.70 8.68 -19.40
CA CYS A 45 8.14 8.79 -19.64
C CYS A 45 8.67 7.66 -20.54
N LEU A 46 8.28 6.40 -20.28
CA LEU A 46 8.69 5.25 -21.07
C LEU A 46 8.19 5.31 -22.52
N VAL A 47 6.99 5.85 -22.74
CA VAL A 47 6.42 6.06 -24.07
C VAL A 47 7.11 7.21 -24.79
N CYS A 48 7.30 8.36 -24.13
CA CYS A 48 7.97 9.52 -24.71
C CYS A 48 9.40 9.21 -25.16
N LEU A 49 10.10 8.35 -24.41
CA LEU A 49 11.46 7.95 -24.73
C LEU A 49 11.52 6.79 -25.75
N SER A 50 10.37 6.28 -26.21
CA SER A 50 10.23 5.17 -27.16
C SER A 50 10.95 3.89 -26.73
N ILE A 51 11.10 3.68 -25.42
CA ILE A 51 11.84 2.54 -24.85
C ILE A 51 10.94 1.31 -24.67
N ALA A 52 9.62 1.49 -24.57
CA ALA A 52 8.68 0.40 -24.32
C ALA A 52 7.36 0.55 -25.09
N ILE A 53 6.75 -0.59 -25.42
CA ILE A 53 5.39 -0.69 -25.98
C ILE A 53 4.50 -1.34 -24.92
N PHE A 54 3.37 -0.71 -24.62
CA PHE A 54 2.38 -1.25 -23.69
C PHE A 54 1.21 -1.89 -24.46
N LYS A 55 0.82 -3.10 -24.04
CA LYS A 55 -0.33 -3.81 -24.61
C LYS A 55 -1.17 -4.43 -23.51
N LEU A 56 -2.47 -4.13 -23.53
CA LEU A 56 -3.42 -4.78 -22.63
C LEU A 56 -3.66 -6.22 -23.07
N THR A 57 -3.37 -7.17 -22.19
CA THR A 57 -3.56 -8.60 -22.40
C THR A 57 -3.86 -9.29 -21.07
N ILE A 58 -4.53 -10.44 -21.12
CA ILE A 58 -4.82 -11.28 -19.95
C ILE A 58 -4.30 -12.68 -20.28
N PHE A 59 -3.52 -13.25 -19.35
CA PHE A 59 -2.94 -14.59 -19.51
C PHE A 59 -3.32 -15.46 -18.33
N GLU A 60 -3.77 -16.67 -18.62
CA GLU A 60 -3.99 -17.72 -17.61
C GLU A 60 -2.71 -18.53 -17.35
N HIS A 61 -1.79 -18.55 -18.32
CA HIS A 61 -0.56 -19.34 -18.27
C HIS A 61 0.62 -18.55 -18.85
N VAL A 62 1.82 -18.71 -18.28
CA VAL A 62 3.04 -17.99 -18.73
C VAL A 62 3.37 -18.26 -20.20
N LEU A 63 3.12 -19.46 -20.71
CA LEU A 63 3.32 -19.79 -22.13
C LEU A 63 2.49 -18.91 -23.09
N GLY A 64 1.39 -18.33 -22.62
CA GLY A 64 0.61 -17.36 -23.42
C GLY A 64 1.44 -16.15 -23.85
N THR A 65 2.50 -15.81 -23.10
CA THR A 65 3.39 -14.69 -23.41
C THR A 65 4.29 -14.93 -24.62
N LEU A 66 4.40 -16.18 -25.09
CA LEU A 66 5.17 -16.55 -26.27
C LEU A 66 4.36 -16.41 -27.57
N SER A 67 3.09 -16.00 -27.48
CA SER A 67 2.27 -15.84 -28.67
C SER A 67 2.82 -14.70 -29.56
N PRO A 68 2.86 -14.90 -30.90
CA PRO A 68 3.48 -13.95 -31.83
C PRO A 68 2.80 -12.57 -31.81
N SER A 69 1.54 -12.48 -31.37
CA SER A 69 0.80 -11.21 -31.30
C SER A 69 1.34 -10.22 -30.25
N ILE A 70 2.21 -10.63 -29.32
CA ILE A 70 2.54 -9.83 -28.14
C ILE A 70 3.64 -8.80 -28.41
N HIS A 71 4.70 -9.21 -29.11
CA HIS A 71 5.83 -8.34 -29.41
C HIS A 71 5.98 -8.21 -30.93
N PRO A 72 6.30 -7.02 -31.48
CA PRO A 72 6.43 -6.82 -32.93
C PRO A 72 7.42 -7.77 -33.63
N SER A 73 8.45 -8.25 -32.92
CA SER A 73 9.41 -9.22 -33.45
C SER A 73 8.91 -10.68 -33.45
N ASN A 74 7.72 -10.95 -32.90
CA ASN A 74 7.17 -12.29 -32.69
C ASN A 74 8.05 -13.24 -31.84
N HIS A 75 9.05 -12.70 -31.13
CA HIS A 75 9.99 -13.46 -30.31
C HIS A 75 10.15 -12.84 -28.92
N VAL A 76 10.26 -13.66 -27.88
CA VAL A 76 10.46 -13.25 -26.49
C VAL A 76 11.58 -14.09 -25.88
N ASP A 77 12.72 -13.43 -25.60
CA ASP A 77 13.89 -14.08 -25.00
C ASP A 77 13.79 -14.22 -23.49
N ILE A 78 13.25 -13.18 -22.83
CA ILE A 78 13.18 -13.09 -21.36
C ILE A 78 11.78 -12.62 -20.96
N LEU A 79 11.18 -13.36 -20.02
CA LEU A 79 9.93 -12.99 -19.38
C LEU A 79 10.19 -12.50 -17.96
N VAL A 80 9.86 -11.23 -17.68
CA VAL A 80 9.91 -10.67 -16.32
C VAL A 80 8.50 -10.67 -15.73
N LYS A 81 8.33 -11.29 -14.56
CA LYS A 81 7.02 -11.44 -13.91
C LYS A 81 6.83 -10.39 -12.82
N CYS A 82 5.85 -9.51 -13.00
CA CYS A 82 5.45 -8.50 -12.02
C CYS A 82 3.95 -8.59 -11.67
N SER A 83 3.35 -9.79 -11.67
CA SER A 83 1.90 -9.99 -11.49
C SER A 83 1.39 -9.94 -10.04
N GLY A 84 2.24 -9.58 -9.07
CA GLY A 84 1.88 -9.47 -7.66
C GLY A 84 1.21 -10.74 -7.12
N LEU A 85 0.08 -10.60 -6.42
CA LEU A 85 -0.67 -11.71 -5.82
C LEU A 85 -1.20 -12.74 -6.84
N MET A 86 -1.45 -12.33 -8.09
CA MET A 86 -1.90 -13.24 -9.16
C MET A 86 -0.84 -14.29 -9.53
N ALA A 87 0.39 -14.12 -9.07
CA ALA A 87 1.45 -15.11 -9.14
C ALA A 87 1.08 -16.49 -8.54
N SER A 88 0.13 -16.53 -7.60
CA SER A 88 -0.36 -17.76 -6.96
C SER A 88 -1.25 -18.59 -7.86
N ARG A 89 -1.94 -17.94 -8.80
CA ARG A 89 -2.93 -18.56 -9.71
C ARG A 89 -2.43 -18.68 -11.15
N LEU A 90 -1.38 -17.94 -11.52
CA LEU A 90 -0.83 -17.97 -12.87
C LEU A 90 -0.22 -19.34 -13.19
N GLY A 91 -0.74 -19.97 -14.25
CA GLY A 91 -0.28 -21.27 -14.74
C GLY A 91 1.20 -21.24 -15.15
N GLY A 92 1.93 -22.29 -14.78
CA GLY A 92 3.38 -22.39 -14.95
C GLY A 92 4.20 -21.66 -13.87
N VAL A 93 3.54 -21.00 -12.90
CA VAL A 93 4.24 -20.49 -11.70
C VAL A 93 3.66 -21.05 -10.41
N GLY A 94 2.35 -20.88 -10.18
CA GLY A 94 1.64 -21.52 -9.05
C GLY A 94 2.26 -21.29 -7.67
N ASN A 95 2.72 -20.07 -7.36
CA ASN A 95 3.38 -19.82 -6.06
C ASN A 95 2.36 -19.81 -4.90
N LYS A 96 2.33 -20.89 -4.12
CA LYS A 96 1.40 -21.08 -3.00
C LYS A 96 1.83 -20.41 -1.69
N THR A 97 3.03 -19.86 -1.61
CA THR A 97 3.50 -19.18 -0.38
C THR A 97 3.00 -17.74 -0.28
N LEU A 98 2.18 -17.30 -1.23
CA LEU A 98 1.64 -15.94 -1.27
C LEU A 98 0.34 -15.89 -0.49
N ASP A 99 0.34 -15.08 0.56
CA ASP A 99 -0.81 -14.85 1.43
C ASP A 99 -1.29 -13.39 1.28
N PRO A 100 -2.58 -13.15 0.96
CA PRO A 100 -3.10 -11.79 0.84
C PRO A 100 -3.25 -11.11 2.21
N ALA A 101 -2.45 -10.08 2.45
CA ALA A 101 -2.73 -9.13 3.54
C ALA A 101 -3.76 -8.08 3.08
N ARG A 102 -4.89 -7.98 3.78
CA ARG A 102 -5.93 -6.99 3.49
C ARG A 102 -5.60 -5.67 4.20
N GLY A 103 -5.45 -4.60 3.42
CA GLY A 103 -5.40 -3.22 3.92
C GLY A 103 -6.69 -2.48 3.60
N GLN A 104 -7.24 -1.75 4.56
CA GLN A 104 -8.37 -0.85 4.37
C GLN A 104 -7.91 0.59 4.59
N ILE A 105 -8.40 1.51 3.75
CA ILE A 105 -8.05 2.93 3.85
C ILE A 105 -9.28 3.82 3.86
N VAL A 106 -9.17 4.96 4.52
CA VAL A 106 -10.08 6.08 4.49
C VAL A 106 -9.30 7.29 3.98
N VAL A 107 -9.80 7.92 2.93
CA VAL A 107 -9.21 9.14 2.37
C VAL A 107 -9.97 10.34 2.90
N VAL A 108 -9.27 11.26 3.53
CA VAL A 108 -9.84 12.45 4.18
C VAL A 108 -9.25 13.69 3.53
N ARG A 109 -10.11 14.67 3.21
CA ARG A 109 -9.68 16.00 2.73
C ARG A 109 -9.20 16.87 3.88
N ASN A 110 -8.10 16.47 4.48
CA ASN A 110 -7.43 17.19 5.55
C ASN A 110 -5.94 17.04 5.33
N GLU A 111 -5.20 18.14 5.43
CA GLU A 111 -3.76 18.13 5.23
C GLU A 111 -3.07 18.01 6.59
N GLU A 112 -2.57 16.82 6.88
CA GLU A 112 -1.72 16.60 8.04
C GLU A 112 -0.25 16.74 7.62
N GLY A 113 0.44 17.73 8.18
CA GLY A 113 1.88 17.93 7.91
C GLY A 113 2.80 16.87 8.53
N LYS A 114 2.25 15.76 9.03
CA LYS A 114 2.96 14.71 9.75
C LYS A 114 2.52 13.33 9.30
N MET A 115 3.50 12.47 9.05
CA MET A 115 3.27 11.04 8.88
C MET A 115 3.31 10.34 10.23
N LEU A 116 2.28 9.54 10.54
CA LEU A 116 2.19 8.77 11.77
C LEU A 116 2.00 7.29 11.46
N ASN A 117 2.58 6.44 12.29
CA ASN A 117 2.36 5.00 12.25
C ASN A 117 2.25 4.50 13.71
N VAL A 118 1.22 3.73 13.99
CA VAL A 118 0.91 3.15 15.29
C VAL A 118 0.78 1.65 15.11
N PHE A 119 1.72 0.92 15.73
CA PHE A 119 1.68 -0.53 15.83
C PHE A 119 1.00 -0.94 17.13
N GLY A 120 0.10 -1.92 17.07
CA GLY A 120 -0.64 -2.41 18.25
C GLY A 120 -1.70 -1.41 18.68
N THR A 121 -2.93 -1.67 18.28
CA THR A 121 -4.11 -0.99 18.82
C THR A 121 -4.71 -1.85 19.93
N ASP A 122 -5.52 -1.25 20.81
CA ASP A 122 -6.29 -2.02 21.81
C ASP A 122 -7.40 -2.85 21.14
N ASP A 123 -7.61 -2.64 19.84
CA ASP A 123 -8.60 -3.32 19.01
C ASP A 123 -8.06 -4.62 18.35
N GLY A 124 -6.79 -4.97 18.58
CA GLY A 124 -6.15 -6.21 18.09
C GLY A 124 -4.78 -6.00 17.44
N ASP A 125 -4.33 -6.98 16.66
CA ASP A 125 -3.06 -6.99 15.88
C ASP A 125 -3.10 -6.06 14.64
N ASP A 126 -3.85 -4.97 14.73
CA ASP A 126 -4.00 -3.98 13.69
C ASP A 126 -2.88 -2.95 13.74
N VAL A 127 -2.42 -2.57 12.55
CA VAL A 127 -1.48 -1.46 12.34
C VAL A 127 -2.26 -0.30 11.75
N CYS A 128 -2.19 0.87 12.40
CA CYS A 128 -2.86 2.10 11.96
C CYS A 128 -1.82 3.12 11.48
N TYR A 129 -2.00 3.67 10.29
CA TYR A 129 -1.08 4.66 9.73
C TYR A 129 -1.82 5.86 9.15
N MET A 130 -1.13 7.00 9.14
CA MET A 130 -1.60 8.26 8.60
C MET A 130 -0.52 8.86 7.70
N VAL A 131 -0.88 9.09 6.45
CA VAL A 131 0.07 9.42 5.38
C VAL A 131 -0.58 10.45 4.46
N THR A 132 0.06 11.60 4.29
CA THR A 132 -0.40 12.68 3.39
C THR A 132 0.49 12.72 2.15
N PRO A 133 0.02 12.26 0.98
CA PRO A 133 0.83 12.25 -0.23
C PRO A 133 1.15 13.66 -0.73
N ALA A 134 2.33 13.83 -1.33
CA ALA A 134 2.95 15.10 -1.71
C ALA A 134 2.21 15.90 -2.80
N SER A 135 1.01 15.51 -3.24
CA SER A 135 0.40 16.08 -4.45
C SER A 135 -1.08 16.46 -4.35
N TYR A 136 -1.76 16.19 -3.24
CA TYR A 136 -3.21 16.49 -3.16
C TYR A 136 -3.70 17.07 -1.83
N GLY A 137 -2.86 17.16 -0.79
CA GLY A 137 -3.27 17.65 0.52
C GLY A 137 -4.25 16.74 1.27
N ASP A 138 -4.78 15.71 0.62
CA ASP A 138 -5.62 14.70 1.25
C ASP A 138 -4.76 13.72 2.05
N THR A 139 -5.25 13.34 3.22
CA THR A 139 -4.58 12.39 4.11
C THR A 139 -5.24 11.01 4.03
N ILE A 140 -4.43 9.99 3.89
CA ILE A 140 -4.82 8.59 3.93
C ILE A 140 -4.68 8.09 5.35
N LEU A 141 -5.77 7.60 5.92
CA LEU A 141 -5.81 6.85 7.16
C LEU A 141 -5.97 5.37 6.82
N GLY A 142 -5.00 4.55 7.18
CA GLY A 142 -5.02 3.13 6.87
C GLY A 142 -5.03 2.26 8.11
N VAL A 143 -5.72 1.12 7.99
CA VAL A 143 -5.64 0.02 8.94
C VAL A 143 -5.30 -1.25 8.16
N SER A 144 -4.37 -2.04 8.67
CA SER A 144 -4.04 -3.35 8.12
C SER A 144 -3.88 -4.37 9.22
N GLN A 145 -4.47 -5.55 9.00
CA GLN A 145 -4.26 -6.72 9.85
C GLN A 145 -2.95 -7.39 9.46
N ASN A 146 -2.14 -7.73 10.45
CA ASN A 146 -0.92 -8.50 10.25
C ASN A 146 -1.29 -9.99 10.08
N SER A 147 -0.99 -10.62 8.94
CA SER A 147 -1.40 -12.01 8.69
C SER A 147 -0.52 -13.07 9.36
N THR A 148 0.37 -12.67 10.26
CA THR A 148 1.32 -13.58 10.93
C THR A 148 0.70 -14.53 11.96
N GLU A 149 -0.58 -14.38 12.34
CA GLU A 149 -1.24 -15.30 13.30
C GLU A 149 -2.11 -16.39 12.65
N THR A 150 -2.44 -16.31 11.35
CA THR A 150 -3.32 -17.32 10.73
C THR A 150 -2.64 -18.68 10.48
N LEU A 151 -1.34 -18.82 10.80
CA LEU A 151 -0.59 -20.07 10.63
C LEU A 151 -0.45 -20.92 11.90
N LEU A 152 -1.10 -20.55 13.02
CA LEU A 152 -1.05 -21.31 14.28
C LEU A 152 -2.40 -21.88 14.74
N SER A 153 -3.45 -21.80 13.92
CA SER A 153 -4.76 -22.35 14.26
C SER A 153 -5.30 -23.31 13.19
N GLU A 154 -4.56 -24.38 12.89
CA GLU A 154 -5.11 -25.65 12.36
C GLU A 154 -4.39 -26.85 12.99
#